data_AF-A0AAD9VFL6-F1
#
_entry.id   AF-A0AAD9VFL6-F1
#
_cell.length_a   1.000
_cell.length_b   1.000
_cell.length_c   1.000
_cell.angle_alpha   90.00
_cell.angle_beta   90.00
_cell.angle_gamma   90.00
#
_symmetry.space_group_name_H-M   'P 1'
#
loop_
_entity.id
_entity.type
_entity.pdbx_description
1 polymer ?
#
loop_
_entity_poly.entity_id
_entity_poly.type
_entity_poly.pdbx_seq_one_letter_code
_entity_poly.pdbx_strand_id
1 'polypeptide(L)'
;MAEARLGVAFQFQVTEEGIIVNYDRNALKFVGRAVMKSAKRRVKGAKKAILKRSFPATPATWILLVAALSAARYSENETTLGVLGKVERGLPWGHNLDPKTVIAVAVLVCATLLWMLIGHIQQFTLRKLLSYRAFLYEPRGKLSLKTKIWLAFVKVLGGKNPTLYSYEKSLPFLPVPDLDATTKRYLESVRPVLSEERFKKMEKLAEQFKNGLGKRLQRYLVWKSWWSTNYVCYKHYRCRIPCIVQHQFSMGIIPLCSEQFRKTFNTTRIPLKEQDHLHHHGSSTHVVIYHRGRFFYLQAFHRGLLLKPADLEKNLWADTRSTYFSTAQYPVMSQLRAAFFLNLEDLELDYREVMTVASLEECEDTDSFGRYLLHGNGHSCWFDKSISAYIFKNGRVSFRNILQV
;
A
#
# COMPACT_ATOMS: atom_id res chain seq x y z
N MET A 1 14.33 2.19 4.40
CA MET A 1 15.81 2.35 4.32
C MET A 1 16.30 3.69 4.88
N ALA A 2 15.78 4.85 4.45
CA ALA A 2 16.22 6.13 5.04
C ALA A 2 15.83 6.25 6.52
N GLU A 3 14.62 5.84 6.87
CA GLU A 3 13.99 6.10 8.18
C GLU A 3 14.50 5.21 9.34
N ALA A 4 14.87 3.95 9.08
CA ALA A 4 15.48 3.06 10.08
C ALA A 4 16.94 3.46 10.34
N ARG A 5 17.64 3.87 9.28
CA ARG A 5 19.02 4.35 9.37
C ARG A 5 19.11 5.75 9.96
N LEU A 6 18.07 6.56 9.86
CA LEU A 6 17.92 7.82 10.61
C LEU A 6 17.89 7.56 12.12
N GLY A 7 17.19 6.52 12.58
CA GLY A 7 17.18 6.14 14.00
C GLY A 7 18.49 5.51 14.50
N VAL A 8 19.36 5.04 13.60
CA VAL A 8 20.73 4.60 13.92
C VAL A 8 21.71 5.77 13.83
N ALA A 9 21.45 6.73 12.93
CA ALA A 9 22.25 7.94 12.77
C ALA A 9 22.10 8.92 13.93
N PHE A 10 20.95 8.89 14.59
CA PHE A 10 20.67 9.68 15.78
C PHE A 10 20.34 8.72 16.93
N GLN A 11 21.31 8.47 17.80
CA GLN A 11 21.05 7.82 19.08
C GLN A 11 20.53 8.87 20.04
N PHE A 12 19.25 8.73 20.39
CA PHE A 12 18.61 9.56 21.40
C PHE A 12 18.78 8.87 22.75
N GLN A 13 19.66 9.39 23.60
CA GLN A 13 19.68 9.03 25.02
C GLN A 13 18.78 10.00 25.77
N VAL A 14 17.74 9.47 26.41
CA VAL A 14 16.84 10.26 27.25
C VAL A 14 17.37 10.16 28.68
N THR A 15 17.94 11.26 29.18
CA THR A 15 18.33 11.41 30.59
C THR A 15 17.31 12.32 31.29
N GLU A 16 17.31 12.33 32.62
CA GLU A 16 16.39 13.16 33.42
C GLU A 16 16.59 14.67 33.16
N GLU A 17 17.78 15.07 32.69
CA GLU A 17 18.15 16.47 32.39
C GLU A 17 17.90 16.87 30.92
N GLY A 18 17.67 15.93 30.00
CA GLY A 18 17.50 16.27 28.58
C GLY A 18 17.59 15.09 27.62
N ILE A 19 17.51 15.41 26.32
CA ILE A 19 17.73 14.44 25.24
C ILE A 19 19.12 14.72 24.68
N ILE A 20 20.07 13.82 24.93
CA ILE A 20 21.39 13.88 24.31
C ILE A 20 21.27 13.21 22.93
N VAL A 21 21.54 13.99 21.88
CA VAL A 21 21.50 13.53 20.49
C VAL A 21 22.93 13.23 20.05
N ASN A 22 23.32 11.96 20.08
CA ASN A 22 24.58 11.52 19.49
C ASN A 22 24.37 11.22 18.01
N TYR A 23 25.21 11.80 17.14
CA TYR A 23 25.13 11.60 15.69
C TYR A 23 26.41 11.00 15.11
N ASP A 24 26.27 9.93 14.34
CA ASP A 24 27.38 9.32 13.61
C ASP A 24 27.50 9.92 12.19
N ARG A 25 28.69 10.47 11.87
CA ARG A 25 28.99 11.04 10.54
C ARG A 25 28.86 10.02 9.41
N ASN A 26 29.18 8.75 9.67
CA ASN A 26 29.04 7.70 8.66
C ASN A 26 27.57 7.40 8.41
N ALA A 27 26.77 7.29 9.46
CA ALA A 27 25.32 7.13 9.37
C ALA A 27 24.65 8.33 8.66
N LEU A 28 25.08 9.57 8.88
CA LEU A 28 24.63 10.77 8.16
C LEU A 28 24.85 10.69 6.64
N LYS A 29 26.02 10.18 6.20
CA LYS A 29 26.28 9.95 4.76
C LYS A 29 25.29 8.94 4.16
N PHE A 30 24.93 7.90 4.90
CA PHE A 30 23.90 6.93 4.47
C PHE A 30 22.51 7.54 4.42
N VAL A 31 22.16 8.40 5.39
CA VAL A 31 20.91 9.17 5.39
C VAL A 31 20.86 10.06 4.15
N GLY A 32 21.91 10.83 3.85
CA GLY A 32 21.99 11.67 2.65
C GLY A 32 21.78 10.88 1.36
N ARG A 33 22.45 9.73 1.20
CA ARG A 33 22.24 8.82 0.05
C ARG A 33 20.80 8.31 -0.01
N ALA A 34 20.19 8.02 1.13
CA ALA A 34 18.82 7.51 1.19
C ALA A 34 17.77 8.60 0.87
N VAL A 35 17.99 9.83 1.32
CA VAL A 35 17.20 11.02 0.95
C VAL A 35 17.30 11.25 -0.56
N MET A 36 18.50 11.24 -1.14
CA MET A 36 18.70 11.35 -2.59
C MET A 36 17.99 10.22 -3.36
N LYS A 37 18.07 8.98 -2.88
CA LYS A 37 17.36 7.83 -3.49
C LYS A 37 15.83 7.97 -3.36
N SER A 38 15.34 8.63 -2.32
CA SER A 38 13.92 8.96 -2.14
C SER A 38 13.48 10.06 -3.11
N ALA A 39 14.25 11.15 -3.22
CA ALA A 39 14.01 12.22 -4.18
C ALA A 39 14.00 11.71 -5.62
N LYS A 40 15.00 10.91 -6.03
CA LYS A 40 15.03 10.26 -7.36
C LYS A 40 13.82 9.37 -7.59
N ARG A 41 13.34 8.65 -6.56
CA ARG A 41 12.11 7.84 -6.66
C ARG A 41 10.85 8.69 -6.81
N ARG A 42 10.76 9.82 -6.10
CA ARG A 42 9.64 10.78 -6.23
C ARG A 42 9.59 11.38 -7.64
N VAL A 43 10.73 11.79 -8.19
CA VAL A 43 10.82 12.30 -9.57
C VAL A 43 10.43 11.23 -10.59
N LYS A 44 10.96 10.00 -10.47
CA LYS A 44 10.57 8.88 -11.33
C LYS A 44 9.08 8.53 -11.18
N GLY A 45 8.54 8.63 -9.97
CA GLY A 45 7.11 8.42 -9.67
C GLY A 45 6.22 9.51 -10.28
N ALA A 46 6.65 10.78 -10.22
CA ALA A 46 6.00 11.90 -10.87
C ALA A 46 5.98 11.71 -12.40
N LYS A 47 7.12 11.38 -13.01
CA LYS A 47 7.22 11.07 -14.45
C LYS A 47 6.31 9.90 -14.85
N LYS A 48 6.32 8.80 -14.08
CA LYS A 48 5.45 7.64 -14.32
C LYS A 48 3.98 7.95 -14.12
N ALA A 49 3.63 8.84 -13.20
CA ALA A 49 2.26 9.24 -12.98
C ALA A 49 1.73 10.14 -14.10
N ILE A 50 2.57 11.00 -14.66
CA ILE A 50 2.24 11.78 -15.87
C ILE A 50 2.02 10.82 -17.04
N LEU A 51 2.86 9.78 -17.18
CA LEU A 51 2.78 8.83 -18.29
C LEU A 51 1.65 7.78 -18.15
N LYS A 52 1.36 7.31 -16.93
CA LYS A 52 0.33 6.30 -16.65
C LYS A 52 -0.92 6.99 -16.12
N ARG A 53 -1.92 7.16 -16.99
CA ARG A 53 -3.35 7.47 -16.71
C ARG A 53 -3.55 8.02 -15.30
N SER A 54 -3.12 9.28 -15.09
CA SER A 54 -3.20 9.97 -13.81
C SER A 54 -4.65 10.23 -13.46
N PHE A 55 -5.35 9.23 -12.95
CA PHE A 55 -6.63 9.50 -12.31
C PHE A 55 -6.44 10.63 -11.26
N PRO A 56 -7.25 11.70 -11.32
CA PRO A 56 -8.46 11.86 -12.12
C PRO A 56 -8.32 12.56 -13.49
N ALA A 57 -7.19 13.19 -13.81
CA ALA A 57 -6.95 13.89 -15.07
C ALA A 57 -6.36 12.92 -16.13
N THR A 58 -7.15 12.52 -17.13
CA THR A 58 -6.71 11.57 -18.17
C THR A 58 -6.06 12.29 -19.36
N PRO A 59 -5.21 11.62 -20.16
CA PRO A 59 -4.68 12.21 -21.39
C PRO A 59 -5.78 12.65 -22.38
N ALA A 60 -6.94 11.98 -22.36
CA ALA A 60 -8.09 12.37 -23.16
C ALA A 60 -8.66 13.73 -22.75
N THR A 61 -8.77 14.03 -21.45
CA THR A 61 -9.22 15.36 -21.00
C THR A 61 -8.21 16.46 -21.34
N TRP A 62 -6.93 16.13 -21.39
CA TRP A 62 -5.89 17.05 -21.87
C TRP A 62 -6.06 17.37 -23.37
N ILE A 63 -6.26 16.35 -24.21
CA ILE A 63 -6.51 16.54 -25.65
C ILE A 63 -7.77 17.38 -25.88
N LEU A 64 -8.85 17.12 -25.12
CA LEU A 64 -10.08 17.90 -25.20
C LEU A 64 -9.87 19.37 -24.80
N LEU A 65 -9.06 19.64 -23.77
CA LEU A 65 -8.72 21.02 -23.39
C LEU A 65 -7.88 21.72 -24.46
N VAL A 66 -6.93 21.03 -25.08
CA VAL A 66 -6.16 21.57 -26.21
C VAL A 66 -7.10 21.89 -27.37
N ALA A 67 -8.00 20.98 -27.74
CA ALA A 67 -8.96 21.19 -28.81
C ALA A 67 -9.92 22.36 -28.50
N ALA A 68 -10.43 22.45 -27.27
CA ALA A 68 -11.33 23.52 -26.84
C ALA A 68 -10.63 24.89 -26.84
N LEU A 69 -9.38 24.97 -26.37
CA LEU A 69 -8.61 26.21 -26.38
C LEU A 69 -8.20 26.63 -27.80
N SER A 70 -7.86 25.67 -28.66
CA SER A 70 -7.64 25.94 -30.09
C SER A 70 -8.92 26.47 -30.75
N ALA A 71 -10.08 25.84 -30.52
CA ALA A 71 -11.36 26.28 -31.06
C ALA A 71 -11.76 27.68 -30.52
N ALA A 72 -11.56 27.93 -29.23
CA ALA A 72 -11.80 29.24 -28.62
C ALA A 72 -10.92 30.34 -29.24
N ARG A 73 -9.68 30.00 -29.63
CA ARG A 73 -8.78 30.92 -30.32
C ARG A 73 -9.23 31.24 -31.74
N TYR A 74 -9.71 30.24 -32.48
CA TYR A 74 -10.25 30.44 -33.84
C TYR A 74 -11.60 31.15 -33.85
N SER A 75 -12.36 31.07 -32.75
CA SER A 75 -13.67 31.72 -32.60
C SER A 75 -13.62 33.17 -32.11
N GLU A 76 -12.43 33.78 -31.99
CA GLU A 76 -12.23 35.18 -31.55
C GLU A 76 -12.89 35.56 -30.21
N ASN A 77 -13.15 34.60 -29.31
CA ASN A 77 -13.78 34.89 -28.02
C ASN A 77 -12.81 35.63 -27.08
N GLU A 78 -13.07 36.91 -26.82
CA GLU A 78 -12.23 37.88 -26.09
C GLU A 78 -11.73 37.41 -24.71
N THR A 79 -12.47 36.55 -24.02
CA THR A 79 -12.17 36.16 -22.62
C THR A 79 -10.94 35.26 -22.47
N THR A 80 -10.63 34.43 -23.47
CA THR A 80 -9.45 33.52 -23.43
C THR A 80 -8.17 34.18 -23.94
N LEU A 81 -8.32 35.25 -24.72
CA LEU A 81 -7.24 35.96 -25.41
C LEU A 81 -6.30 36.71 -24.46
N GLY A 82 -6.81 37.21 -23.33
CA GLY A 82 -5.99 38.00 -22.39
C GLY A 82 -4.92 37.18 -21.65
N VAL A 83 -5.22 35.94 -21.27
CA VAL A 83 -4.24 35.05 -20.62
C VAL A 83 -3.31 34.44 -21.66
N LEU A 84 -3.86 33.98 -22.80
CA LEU A 84 -3.07 33.39 -23.88
C LEU A 84 -2.07 34.40 -24.45
N GLY A 85 -2.50 35.65 -24.70
CA GLY A 85 -1.63 36.73 -25.18
C GLY A 85 -0.58 37.21 -24.18
N LYS A 86 -0.76 36.97 -22.87
CA LYS A 86 0.30 37.16 -21.86
C LYS A 86 1.34 36.06 -21.92
N VAL A 87 0.92 34.82 -22.15
CA VAL A 87 1.82 33.66 -22.30
C VAL A 87 2.59 33.73 -23.62
N GLU A 88 1.95 34.15 -24.71
CA GLU A 88 2.59 34.39 -26.02
C GLU A 88 3.75 35.39 -25.89
N ARG A 89 3.54 36.53 -25.21
CA ARG A 89 4.57 37.55 -24.97
C ARG A 89 5.65 37.14 -23.97
N GLY A 90 5.36 36.18 -23.09
CA GLY A 90 6.28 35.68 -22.07
C GLY A 90 7.23 34.57 -22.54
N LEU A 91 7.12 34.11 -23.79
CA LEU A 91 7.97 33.04 -24.34
C LEU A 91 9.35 33.59 -24.76
N PRO A 92 10.46 33.16 -24.12
CA PRO A 92 11.79 33.76 -24.32
C PRO A 92 12.33 33.60 -25.76
N TRP A 93 11.90 32.57 -26.49
CA TRP A 93 12.30 32.32 -27.89
C TRP A 93 11.21 32.65 -28.91
N GLY A 94 10.12 33.30 -28.49
CA GLY A 94 8.96 33.56 -29.35
C GLY A 94 9.26 34.44 -30.56
N HIS A 95 10.32 35.25 -30.51
CA HIS A 95 10.72 36.17 -31.59
C HIS A 95 11.36 35.47 -32.80
N ASN A 96 11.92 34.26 -32.64
CA ASN A 96 12.59 33.51 -33.70
C ASN A 96 11.70 32.47 -34.39
N LEU A 97 10.43 32.38 -33.99
CA LEU A 97 9.51 31.33 -34.38
C LEU A 97 8.34 31.91 -35.18
N ASP A 98 7.83 31.13 -36.14
CA ASP A 98 6.66 31.53 -36.91
C ASP A 98 5.48 31.85 -35.99
N PRO A 99 4.68 32.90 -36.26
CA PRO A 99 3.56 33.28 -35.40
C PRO A 99 2.58 32.15 -35.12
N LYS A 100 2.36 31.26 -36.10
CA LYS A 100 1.51 30.06 -35.96
C LYS A 100 2.08 29.06 -34.93
N THR A 101 3.40 28.89 -34.91
CA THR A 101 4.08 28.00 -33.97
C THR A 101 4.08 28.56 -32.55
N VAL A 102 4.24 29.88 -32.39
CA VAL A 102 4.15 30.57 -31.09
C VAL A 102 2.76 30.38 -30.48
N ILE A 103 1.70 30.55 -31.26
CA ILE A 103 0.31 30.34 -30.81
C ILE A 103 0.09 28.88 -30.40
N ALA A 104 0.52 27.91 -31.21
CA ALA A 104 0.37 26.49 -30.88
C ALA A 104 1.09 26.12 -29.58
N VAL A 105 2.31 26.62 -29.37
CA VAL A 105 3.07 26.42 -28.13
C VAL A 105 2.36 27.08 -26.95
N ALA A 106 1.86 28.31 -27.09
CA ALA A 106 1.12 29.01 -26.04
C ALA A 106 -0.16 28.24 -25.63
N VAL A 107 -0.93 27.74 -26.60
CA VAL A 107 -2.12 26.91 -26.35
C VAL A 107 -1.76 25.63 -25.60
N LEU A 108 -0.69 24.93 -26.00
CA LEU A 108 -0.22 23.73 -25.30
C LEU A 108 0.21 24.03 -23.86
N VAL A 109 0.95 25.12 -23.63
CA VAL A 109 1.37 25.54 -22.30
C VAL A 109 0.16 25.92 -21.43
N CYS A 110 -0.76 26.73 -21.93
CA CYS A 110 -1.98 27.08 -21.21
C CYS A 110 -2.84 25.84 -20.90
N ALA A 111 -3.04 24.95 -21.87
CA ALA A 111 -3.81 23.73 -21.72
C ALA A 111 -3.19 22.79 -20.67
N THR A 112 -1.87 22.61 -20.71
CA THR A 112 -1.16 21.78 -19.72
C THR A 112 -1.24 22.36 -18.31
N LEU A 113 -1.04 23.68 -18.14
CA LEU A 113 -1.14 24.34 -16.83
C LEU A 113 -2.56 24.26 -16.25
N LEU A 114 -3.58 24.53 -17.08
CA LEU A 114 -4.98 24.45 -16.67
C LEU A 114 -5.39 23.01 -16.34
N TRP A 115 -4.97 22.04 -17.15
CA TRP A 115 -5.19 20.61 -16.88
C TRP A 115 -4.53 20.16 -15.57
N MET A 116 -3.30 20.60 -15.29
CA MET A 116 -2.60 20.33 -14.04
C MET A 116 -3.32 20.97 -12.84
N LEU A 117 -3.80 22.21 -12.98
CA LEU A 117 -4.56 22.91 -11.94
C LEU A 117 -5.87 22.20 -11.63
N ILE A 118 -6.66 21.85 -12.64
CA ILE A 118 -7.91 21.08 -12.47
C ILE A 118 -7.63 19.74 -11.79
N GLY A 119 -6.60 19.02 -12.24
CA GLY A 119 -6.19 17.75 -11.63
C GLY A 119 -5.80 17.91 -10.15
N HIS A 120 -5.10 18.99 -9.79
CA HIS A 120 -4.70 19.27 -8.42
C HIS A 120 -5.91 19.64 -7.53
N ILE A 121 -6.81 20.49 -8.03
CA ILE A 121 -8.06 20.85 -7.34
C ILE A 121 -8.89 19.59 -7.10
N GLN A 122 -9.08 18.75 -8.12
CA GLN A 122 -9.85 17.52 -7.98
C GLN A 122 -9.22 16.52 -7.00
N GLN A 123 -7.88 16.40 -6.99
CA GLN A 123 -7.19 15.58 -5.99
C GLN A 123 -7.37 16.13 -4.58
N PHE A 124 -7.31 17.46 -4.40
CA PHE A 124 -7.51 18.10 -3.11
C PHE A 124 -8.96 17.94 -2.61
N THR A 125 -9.96 18.13 -3.48
CA THR A 125 -11.37 17.95 -3.13
C THR A 125 -11.68 16.49 -2.79
N LEU A 126 -11.21 15.53 -3.60
CA LEU A 126 -11.32 14.10 -3.28
C LEU A 126 -10.67 13.76 -1.94
N ARG A 127 -9.48 14.32 -1.65
CA ARG A 127 -8.80 14.11 -0.37
C ARG A 127 -9.60 14.64 0.83
N LYS A 128 -10.25 15.79 0.69
CA LYS A 128 -11.14 16.36 1.71
C LYS A 128 -12.44 15.57 1.85
N LEU A 129 -12.98 15.05 0.75
CA LEU A 129 -14.16 14.18 0.81
C LEU A 129 -13.83 12.86 1.50
N LEU A 130 -12.72 12.21 1.14
CA LEU A 130 -12.31 10.93 1.71
C LEU A 130 -11.82 11.04 3.17
N SER A 131 -11.62 12.25 3.71
CA SER A 131 -11.30 12.43 5.14
C SER A 131 -12.52 12.35 6.05
N TYR A 132 -13.74 12.36 5.49
CA TYR A 132 -14.97 12.14 6.24
C TYR A 132 -15.01 10.72 6.80
N ARG A 133 -15.08 10.57 8.13
CA ARG A 133 -15.06 9.27 8.83
C ARG A 133 -16.37 8.90 9.53
N ALA A 134 -17.34 9.82 9.61
CA ALA A 134 -18.54 9.58 10.40
C ALA A 134 -19.40 8.44 9.83
N PHE A 135 -19.30 8.17 8.53
CA PHE A 135 -19.96 7.02 7.89
C PHE A 135 -19.56 5.66 8.54
N LEU A 136 -18.38 5.55 9.16
CA LEU A 136 -17.89 4.30 9.73
C LEU A 136 -18.68 3.87 10.97
N TYR A 137 -19.25 4.85 11.69
CA TYR A 137 -20.00 4.64 12.92
C TYR A 137 -21.51 4.59 12.67
N GLU A 138 -21.96 4.69 11.43
CA GLU A 138 -23.37 4.53 11.09
C GLU A 138 -23.77 3.03 11.11
N PRO A 139 -24.96 2.69 11.62
CA PRO A 139 -25.43 1.32 11.64
C PRO A 139 -25.61 0.78 10.21
N ARG A 140 -25.30 -0.49 9.99
CA ARG A 140 -25.45 -1.14 8.68
C ARG A 140 -26.93 -1.09 8.25
N GLY A 141 -27.19 -0.63 7.02
CA GLY A 141 -28.51 -0.62 6.39
C GLY A 141 -29.24 0.73 6.35
N LYS A 142 -29.05 1.61 7.35
CA LYS A 142 -29.69 2.95 7.39
C LYS A 142 -28.63 4.05 7.23
N LEU A 143 -28.43 4.51 6.00
CA LEU A 143 -27.50 5.61 5.72
C LEU A 143 -28.14 6.98 5.95
N SER A 144 -27.43 7.86 6.65
CA SER A 144 -27.81 9.27 6.83
C SER A 144 -27.88 10.01 5.49
N LEU A 145 -28.79 10.99 5.35
CA LEU A 145 -28.88 11.84 4.15
C LEU A 145 -27.54 12.52 3.86
N LYS A 146 -26.82 12.96 4.89
CA LYS A 146 -25.48 13.54 4.78
C LYS A 146 -24.49 12.57 4.12
N THR A 147 -24.53 11.31 4.52
CA THR A 147 -23.66 10.26 3.99
C THR A 147 -24.06 9.87 2.56
N LYS A 148 -25.37 9.89 2.22
CA LYS A 148 -25.84 9.70 0.84
C LYS A 148 -25.36 10.82 -0.09
N ILE A 149 -25.51 12.09 0.31
CA ILE A 149 -25.04 13.25 -0.44
C ILE A 149 -23.52 13.17 -0.64
N TRP A 150 -22.79 12.90 0.44
CA TRP A 150 -21.35 12.70 0.38
C TRP A 150 -20.94 11.57 -0.58
N LEU A 151 -21.59 10.41 -0.53
CA LEU A 151 -21.34 9.29 -1.45
C LEU A 151 -21.59 9.69 -2.92
N ALA A 152 -22.63 10.48 -3.19
CA ALA A 152 -22.91 10.99 -4.52
C ALA A 152 -21.77 11.90 -5.03
N PHE A 153 -21.26 12.80 -4.19
CA PHE A 153 -20.10 13.64 -4.53
C PHE A 153 -18.84 12.81 -4.79
N VAL A 154 -18.56 11.81 -3.96
CA VAL A 154 -17.43 10.89 -4.16
C VAL A 154 -17.57 10.13 -5.48
N LYS A 155 -18.77 9.68 -5.85
CA LYS A 155 -19.02 8.97 -7.11
C LYS A 155 -18.85 9.86 -8.34
N VAL A 156 -19.30 11.12 -8.27
CA VAL A 156 -19.15 12.09 -9.38
C VAL A 156 -17.68 12.46 -9.59
N LEU A 157 -16.96 12.81 -8.51
CA LEU A 157 -15.55 13.20 -8.59
C LEU A 157 -14.61 11.99 -8.77
N GLY A 158 -15.08 10.79 -8.40
CA GLY A 158 -14.39 9.51 -8.51
C GLY A 158 -14.35 8.92 -9.93
N GLY A 159 -15.08 9.51 -10.88
CA GLY A 159 -15.08 9.08 -12.29
C GLY A 159 -15.61 7.65 -12.52
N LYS A 160 -15.61 7.22 -13.78
CA LYS A 160 -16.09 5.89 -14.19
C LYS A 160 -14.94 4.88 -14.16
N ASN A 161 -15.14 3.74 -13.50
CA ASN A 161 -14.23 2.58 -13.43
C ASN A 161 -12.78 2.91 -13.04
N PRO A 162 -12.55 3.38 -11.80
CA PRO A 162 -11.21 3.59 -11.28
C PRO A 162 -10.38 2.29 -11.28
N THR A 163 -9.11 2.37 -11.67
CA THR A 163 -8.16 1.26 -11.55
C THR A 163 -7.64 1.10 -10.12
N LEU A 164 -7.10 -0.06 -9.76
CA LEU A 164 -6.71 -0.41 -8.38
C LEU A 164 -5.90 0.67 -7.62
N TYR A 165 -4.97 1.33 -8.31
CA TYR A 165 -4.04 2.31 -7.72
C TYR A 165 -4.42 3.76 -8.04
N SER A 166 -5.62 4.01 -8.57
CA SER A 166 -6.04 5.34 -9.03
C SER A 166 -6.15 6.36 -7.89
N TYR A 167 -6.71 5.94 -6.76
CA TYR A 167 -6.99 6.82 -5.62
C TYR A 167 -5.82 7.00 -4.66
N GLU A 168 -4.70 6.30 -4.85
CA GLU A 168 -3.58 6.29 -3.89
C GLU A 168 -3.08 7.70 -3.55
N LYS A 169 -3.06 8.59 -4.55
CA LYS A 169 -2.68 10.00 -4.40
C LYS A 169 -3.77 10.90 -3.83
N SER A 170 -5.03 10.48 -3.91
CA SER A 170 -6.18 11.22 -3.39
C SER A 170 -6.53 10.81 -1.96
N LEU A 171 -6.00 9.69 -1.45
CA LEU A 171 -6.23 9.25 -0.08
C LEU A 171 -5.68 10.26 0.94
N PRO A 172 -6.43 10.56 2.01
CA PRO A 172 -5.97 11.46 3.06
C PRO A 172 -4.77 10.89 3.80
N PHE A 173 -3.89 11.77 4.27
CA PHE A 173 -2.84 11.37 5.20
C PHE A 173 -3.48 10.95 6.52
N LEU A 174 -2.89 9.95 7.17
CA LEU A 174 -3.31 9.56 8.51
C LEU A 174 -2.87 10.67 9.48
N PRO A 175 -3.81 11.36 10.16
CA PRO A 175 -3.44 12.38 11.14
C PRO A 175 -2.74 11.74 12.32
N VAL A 176 -1.93 12.52 13.01
CA VAL A 176 -1.39 12.15 14.32
C VAL A 176 -2.48 12.42 15.36
N PRO A 177 -2.90 11.43 16.16
CA PRO A 177 -3.92 11.66 17.19
C PRO A 177 -3.39 12.61 18.25
N ASP A 178 -4.30 13.34 18.89
CA ASP A 178 -3.95 14.25 19.97
C ASP A 178 -3.40 13.49 21.19
N LEU A 179 -2.43 14.11 21.89
CA LEU A 179 -1.75 13.50 23.02
C LEU A 179 -2.73 13.24 24.17
N ASP A 180 -3.65 14.17 24.44
CA ASP A 180 -4.58 14.07 25.56
C ASP A 180 -5.63 13.00 25.27
N ALA A 181 -6.17 13.02 24.06
CA ALA A 181 -7.11 11.99 23.60
C ALA A 181 -6.48 10.58 23.62
N THR A 182 -5.20 10.46 23.23
CA THR A 182 -4.48 9.18 23.24
C THR A 182 -4.24 8.69 24.67
N THR A 183 -3.83 9.59 25.56
CA THR A 183 -3.56 9.27 26.98
C THR A 183 -4.85 8.85 27.70
N LYS A 184 -5.96 9.55 27.45
CA LYS A 184 -7.27 9.20 28.00
C LYS A 184 -7.72 7.81 27.55
N ARG A 185 -7.68 7.53 26.24
CA ARG A 185 -8.03 6.21 25.69
C ARG A 185 -7.14 5.10 26.22
N TYR A 186 -5.86 5.39 26.43
CA TYR A 186 -4.92 4.45 27.04
C TYR A 186 -5.37 4.09 28.47
N LEU A 187 -5.65 5.08 29.32
CA LEU A 187 -6.14 4.84 30.68
C LEU A 187 -7.48 4.08 30.68
N GLU A 188 -8.41 4.44 29.79
CA GLU A 188 -9.68 3.70 29.62
C GLU A 188 -9.44 2.22 29.24
N SER A 189 -8.49 1.94 28.34
CA SER A 189 -8.18 0.57 27.91
C SER A 189 -7.49 -0.28 28.97
N VAL A 190 -6.71 0.36 29.86
CA VAL A 190 -5.93 -0.31 30.90
C VAL A 190 -6.73 -0.47 32.20
N ARG A 191 -7.75 0.38 32.42
CA ARG A 191 -8.63 0.33 33.58
C ARG A 191 -9.21 -1.06 33.90
N PRO A 192 -9.75 -1.83 32.95
CA PRO A 192 -10.29 -3.17 33.26
C PRO A 192 -9.21 -4.22 33.58
N VAL A 193 -7.93 -3.94 33.27
CA VAL A 193 -6.83 -4.91 33.43
C VAL A 193 -6.06 -4.71 34.74
N LEU A 194 -6.07 -3.49 35.30
CA LEU A 194 -5.27 -3.15 36.48
C LEU A 194 -6.09 -3.08 37.77
N SER A 195 -5.45 -3.42 38.89
CA SER A 195 -5.96 -3.10 40.22
C SER A 195 -5.94 -1.59 40.47
N GLU A 196 -6.80 -1.11 41.38
CA GLU A 196 -6.99 0.31 41.68
C GLU A 196 -5.68 1.04 42.05
N GLU A 197 -4.81 0.42 42.84
CA GLU A 197 -3.51 0.99 43.22
C GLU A 197 -2.58 1.17 42.02
N ARG A 198 -2.50 0.16 41.15
CA ARG A 198 -1.67 0.20 39.94
C ARG A 198 -2.24 1.20 38.94
N PHE A 199 -3.56 1.30 38.84
CA PHE A 199 -4.24 2.28 37.99
C PHE A 199 -3.90 3.71 38.42
N LYS A 200 -3.99 4.04 39.71
CA LYS A 200 -3.58 5.36 40.24
C LYS A 200 -2.12 5.71 39.93
N LYS A 201 -1.22 4.72 40.04
CA LYS A 201 0.19 4.89 39.65
C LYS A 201 0.32 5.20 38.15
N MET A 202 -0.40 4.47 37.30
CA MET A 202 -0.39 4.69 35.86
C MET A 202 -0.99 6.04 35.46
N GLU A 203 -2.03 6.49 36.13
CA GLU A 203 -2.62 7.82 35.94
C GLU A 203 -1.60 8.93 36.26
N LYS A 204 -0.87 8.81 37.37
CA LYS A 204 0.20 9.75 37.73
C LYS A 204 1.32 9.77 36.68
N LEU A 205 1.76 8.61 36.20
CA LEU A 205 2.79 8.52 35.15
C LEU A 205 2.30 9.08 33.81
N ALA A 206 1.03 8.85 33.47
CA ALA A 206 0.41 9.38 32.26
C ALA A 206 0.37 10.91 32.29
N GLU A 207 0.03 11.51 33.44
CA GLU A 207 0.03 12.97 33.61
C GLU A 207 1.44 13.56 33.56
N GLN A 208 2.42 12.89 34.18
CA GLN A 208 3.83 13.27 34.08
C GLN A 208 4.35 13.20 32.63
N PHE A 209 4.00 12.15 31.90
CA PHE A 209 4.35 12.00 30.50
C PHE A 209 3.70 13.10 29.64
N LYS A 210 2.40 13.34 29.83
CA LYS A 210 1.65 14.39 29.14
C LYS A 210 2.28 15.77 29.37
N ASN A 211 2.68 16.09 30.58
CA ASN A 211 3.23 17.41 30.91
C ASN A 211 4.72 17.56 30.59
N GLY A 212 5.49 16.47 30.53
CA GLY A 212 6.92 16.47 30.21
C GLY A 212 7.23 16.01 28.79
N LEU A 213 7.76 14.78 28.69
CA LEU A 213 8.33 14.21 27.46
C LEU A 213 7.31 14.05 26.33
N GLY A 214 6.05 13.76 26.66
CA GLY A 214 4.98 13.53 25.68
C GLY A 214 4.77 14.72 24.74
N LYS A 215 4.74 15.95 25.25
CA LYS A 215 4.62 17.18 24.42
C LYS A 215 5.80 17.34 23.45
N ARG A 216 7.02 16.97 23.87
CA ARG A 216 8.21 17.01 23.00
C ARG A 216 8.11 15.95 21.91
N LEU A 217 7.81 14.70 22.28
CA LEU A 217 7.68 13.58 21.34
C LEU A 217 6.52 13.78 20.35
N GLN A 218 5.40 14.33 20.80
CA GLN A 218 4.25 14.66 19.94
C GLN A 218 4.63 15.67 18.86
N ARG A 219 5.40 16.72 19.20
CA ARG A 219 5.91 17.68 18.21
C ARG A 219 6.79 17.00 17.15
N TYR A 220 7.71 16.13 17.57
CA TYR A 220 8.53 15.36 16.64
C TYR A 220 7.70 14.41 15.77
N LEU A 221 6.66 13.78 16.32
CA LEU A 221 5.77 12.89 15.59
C LEU A 221 4.95 13.63 14.53
N VAL A 222 4.41 14.81 14.87
CA VAL A 222 3.70 15.68 13.93
C VAL A 222 4.66 16.10 12.80
N TRP A 223 5.86 16.56 13.15
CA TRP A 223 6.88 16.89 12.15
C TRP A 223 7.19 15.71 11.25
N LYS A 224 7.44 14.53 11.81
CA LYS A 224 7.75 13.31 11.05
C LYS A 224 6.60 12.91 10.12
N SER A 225 5.35 13.11 10.54
CA SER A 225 4.16 12.72 9.77
C SER A 225 4.07 13.41 8.41
N TRP A 226 4.65 14.62 8.26
CA TRP A 226 4.65 15.37 7.00
C TRP A 226 5.57 14.75 5.93
N TRP A 227 6.58 13.98 6.33
CA TRP A 227 7.64 13.51 5.42
C TRP A 227 7.61 12.00 5.22
N SER A 228 7.08 11.26 6.21
CA SER A 228 6.90 9.81 6.12
C SER A 228 5.67 9.48 5.28
N THR A 229 5.82 8.63 4.26
CA THR A 229 4.71 8.27 3.37
C THR A 229 3.62 7.44 4.06
N ASN A 230 3.95 6.77 5.18
CA ASN A 230 2.98 6.13 6.08
C ASN A 230 3.71 5.67 7.37
N TYR A 231 3.62 6.43 8.48
CA TYR A 231 4.37 6.12 9.71
C TYR A 231 3.92 4.80 10.38
N VAL A 232 2.68 4.37 10.13
CA VAL A 232 2.12 3.11 10.63
C VAL A 232 2.69 1.91 9.89
N CYS A 233 2.91 2.00 8.58
CA CYS A 233 3.53 0.91 7.82
C CYS A 233 4.96 0.60 8.30
N TYR A 234 5.69 1.56 8.87
CA TYR A 234 7.08 1.34 9.28
C TYR A 234 7.24 0.37 10.44
N LYS A 235 6.25 0.29 11.34
CA LYS A 235 6.27 -0.59 12.52
C LYS A 235 6.11 -2.07 12.12
N HIS A 236 5.33 -2.33 11.09
CA HIS A 236 4.96 -3.68 10.63
C HIS A 236 6.09 -4.43 9.91
N TYR A 237 7.06 -3.74 9.30
CA TYR A 237 8.26 -4.39 8.74
C TYR A 237 9.33 -4.72 9.80
N ARG A 238 9.10 -4.37 11.07
CA ARG A 238 10.01 -4.65 12.18
C ARG A 238 9.51 -5.80 13.05
N CYS A 239 8.19 -5.97 13.12
CA CYS A 239 7.57 -7.11 13.77
C CYS A 239 7.60 -8.33 12.83
N ARG A 240 7.94 -9.51 13.38
CA ARG A 240 7.82 -10.80 12.66
C ARG A 240 6.37 -11.32 12.64
N ILE A 241 5.39 -10.44 12.79
CA ILE A 241 3.97 -10.80 12.90
C ILE A 241 3.21 -10.23 11.70
N PRO A 242 2.47 -11.06 10.96
CA PRO A 242 1.56 -10.69 9.87
C PRO A 242 0.43 -9.70 10.22
N CYS A 243 -0.24 -9.18 9.19
CA CYS A 243 -1.09 -7.97 9.22
C CYS A 243 -2.46 -8.14 8.52
N ILE A 244 -3.48 -8.71 9.16
CA ILE A 244 -4.84 -8.90 8.60
C ILE A 244 -5.25 -7.86 7.53
N VAL A 245 -5.47 -8.34 6.29
CA VAL A 245 -5.96 -7.54 5.16
C VAL A 245 -7.44 -7.24 5.42
N GLN A 246 -7.77 -5.97 5.59
CA GLN A 246 -9.16 -5.53 5.64
C GLN A 246 -9.67 -5.31 4.20
N HIS A 247 -10.91 -5.76 3.92
CA HIS A 247 -11.55 -5.69 2.60
C HIS A 247 -11.39 -4.31 1.93
N GLN A 248 -11.11 -4.35 0.62
CA GLN A 248 -10.66 -3.23 -0.20
C GLN A 248 -11.71 -2.12 -0.45
N PHE A 249 -12.96 -2.39 -0.09
CA PHE A 249 -14.04 -1.42 -0.13
C PHE A 249 -14.92 -1.58 1.11
N SER A 250 -15.09 -0.50 1.87
CA SER A 250 -16.24 -0.40 2.76
C SER A 250 -17.45 -0.03 1.90
N MET A 251 -18.46 -0.91 1.87
CA MET A 251 -19.72 -0.70 1.13
C MET A 251 -19.58 -0.50 -0.39
N GLY A 252 -18.50 -1.02 -1.02
CA GLY A 252 -18.32 -1.03 -2.49
C GLY A 252 -18.02 0.32 -3.17
N ILE A 253 -18.02 1.44 -2.43
CA ILE A 253 -17.92 2.80 -3.01
C ILE A 253 -16.67 3.54 -2.50
N ILE A 254 -16.22 3.24 -1.29
CA ILE A 254 -15.16 4.02 -0.62
C ILE A 254 -13.80 3.41 -0.96
N PRO A 255 -12.91 4.16 -1.65
CA PRO A 255 -11.58 3.65 -1.97
C PRO A 255 -10.72 3.56 -0.72
N LEU A 256 -10.09 2.41 -0.51
CA LEU A 256 -9.11 2.18 0.54
C LEU A 256 -7.69 2.11 -0.02
N CYS A 257 -6.70 2.17 0.89
CA CYS A 257 -5.30 2.06 0.51
C CYS A 257 -5.03 0.68 -0.13
N SER A 258 -4.53 0.70 -1.37
CA SER A 258 -4.21 -0.53 -2.12
C SER A 258 -2.72 -0.84 -2.18
N GLU A 259 -1.86 -0.14 -1.43
CA GLU A 259 -0.40 -0.33 -1.48
C GLU A 259 0.03 -1.75 -1.05
N GLN A 260 -0.76 -2.42 -0.21
CA GLN A 260 -0.49 -3.81 0.18
C GLN A 260 -0.62 -4.79 -1.00
N PHE A 261 -1.57 -4.56 -1.92
CA PHE A 261 -1.80 -5.44 -3.09
C PHE A 261 -0.61 -5.49 -4.04
N ARG A 262 0.21 -4.45 -4.04
CA ARG A 262 1.47 -4.41 -4.79
C ARG A 262 2.47 -5.47 -4.34
N LYS A 263 2.32 -5.97 -3.11
CA LYS A 263 3.22 -6.94 -2.48
C LYS A 263 2.62 -8.33 -2.37
N THR A 264 1.41 -8.55 -2.88
CA THR A 264 0.75 -9.86 -2.81
C THR A 264 1.48 -10.90 -3.64
N PHE A 265 1.92 -10.55 -4.84
CA PHE A 265 2.62 -11.46 -5.75
C PHE A 265 4.07 -11.06 -5.96
N ASN A 266 4.89 -12.01 -6.41
CA ASN A 266 6.30 -11.83 -6.74
C ASN A 266 7.10 -11.21 -5.59
N THR A 267 6.69 -11.45 -4.34
CA THR A 267 7.30 -10.82 -3.17
C THR A 267 7.71 -11.90 -2.18
N THR A 268 8.93 -11.78 -1.68
CA THR A 268 9.50 -12.73 -0.73
C THR A 268 10.23 -11.96 0.36
N ARG A 269 10.11 -12.41 1.60
CA ARG A 269 10.91 -11.94 2.73
C ARG A 269 12.31 -12.53 2.61
N ILE A 270 13.33 -11.68 2.69
CA ILE A 270 14.73 -12.09 2.71
C ILE A 270 15.24 -11.85 4.13
N PRO A 271 15.62 -12.91 4.87
CA PRO A 271 16.19 -12.75 6.20
C PRO A 271 17.55 -12.05 6.13
N LEU A 272 17.78 -11.07 7.02
CA LEU A 272 19.07 -10.37 7.14
C LEU A 272 19.47 -10.28 8.61
N LYS A 273 20.77 -10.11 8.87
CA LYS A 273 21.34 -10.10 10.24
C LYS A 273 20.66 -9.13 11.20
N GLU A 274 20.30 -7.92 10.74
CA GLU A 274 19.69 -6.88 11.58
C GLU A 274 18.17 -6.76 11.38
N GLN A 275 17.69 -6.82 10.14
CA GLN A 275 16.29 -6.64 9.81
C GLN A 275 15.96 -7.27 8.46
N ASP A 276 14.96 -8.14 8.45
CA ASP A 276 14.47 -8.78 7.23
C ASP A 276 13.89 -7.77 6.25
N HIS A 277 14.01 -8.10 4.96
CA HIS A 277 13.58 -7.24 3.88
C HIS A 277 12.53 -7.92 3.01
N LEU A 278 11.35 -7.33 2.88
CA LEU A 278 10.42 -7.72 1.82
C LEU A 278 10.93 -7.23 0.48
N HIS A 279 11.32 -8.18 -0.36
CA HIS A 279 11.83 -7.93 -1.69
C HIS A 279 10.79 -8.31 -2.74
N HIS A 280 10.38 -7.32 -3.54
CA HIS A 280 9.46 -7.54 -4.65
C HIS A 280 10.25 -7.72 -5.95
N HIS A 281 10.20 -8.95 -6.47
CA HIS A 281 10.87 -9.41 -7.68
C HIS A 281 10.05 -9.12 -8.95
N GLY A 282 9.94 -7.84 -9.35
CA GLY A 282 9.47 -7.45 -10.69
C GLY A 282 8.22 -8.20 -11.21
N SER A 283 8.17 -8.46 -12.52
CA SER A 283 7.11 -9.24 -13.18
C SER A 283 7.60 -10.66 -13.50
N SER A 284 7.68 -11.53 -12.50
CA SER A 284 7.82 -12.96 -12.73
C SER A 284 6.53 -13.56 -13.25
N THR A 285 6.66 -14.58 -14.10
CA THR A 285 5.57 -15.22 -14.83
C THR A 285 5.43 -16.70 -14.48
N HIS A 286 6.25 -17.20 -13.55
CA HIS A 286 6.27 -18.58 -13.11
C HIS A 286 5.74 -18.73 -11.68
N VAL A 287 5.18 -19.90 -11.40
CA VAL A 287 4.74 -20.35 -10.07
C VAL A 287 5.67 -21.48 -9.65
N VAL A 288 5.93 -21.56 -8.35
CA VAL A 288 6.71 -22.68 -7.78
C VAL A 288 5.74 -23.58 -7.02
N ILE A 289 5.84 -24.87 -7.32
CA ILE A 289 5.00 -25.89 -6.73
C ILE A 289 5.87 -26.72 -5.81
N TYR A 290 5.37 -27.04 -4.63
CA TYR A 290 6.02 -27.93 -3.69
C TYR A 290 5.16 -29.18 -3.48
N HIS A 291 5.79 -30.35 -3.57
CA HIS A 291 5.15 -31.63 -3.28
C HIS A 291 6.23 -32.61 -2.79
N ARG A 292 6.01 -33.26 -1.63
CA ARG A 292 6.90 -34.28 -1.03
C ARG A 292 8.41 -33.92 -1.03
N GLY A 293 8.76 -32.73 -0.53
CA GLY A 293 10.17 -32.32 -0.42
C GLY A 293 10.80 -31.83 -1.72
N ARG A 294 10.04 -31.77 -2.82
CA ARG A 294 10.55 -31.38 -4.14
C ARG A 294 9.85 -30.12 -4.64
N PHE A 295 10.62 -29.30 -5.35
CA PHE A 295 10.13 -28.06 -5.97
C PHE A 295 10.02 -28.23 -7.48
N PHE A 296 8.88 -27.85 -8.03
CA PHE A 296 8.60 -27.82 -9.46
C PHE A 296 8.36 -26.38 -9.91
N TYR A 297 8.63 -26.14 -11.18
CA TYR A 297 8.45 -24.82 -11.80
C TYR A 297 7.36 -24.93 -12.82
N LEU A 298 6.36 -24.06 -12.73
CA LEU A 298 5.31 -23.98 -13.73
C LEU A 298 5.30 -22.58 -14.33
N GLN A 299 5.57 -22.50 -15.62
CA GLN A 299 5.41 -21.26 -16.36
C GLN A 299 3.91 -20.99 -16.54
N ALA A 300 3.38 -19.95 -15.90
CA ALA A 300 1.94 -19.63 -15.96
C ALA A 300 1.57 -18.74 -17.15
N PHE A 301 2.53 -17.92 -17.62
CA PHE A 301 2.30 -17.01 -18.75
C PHE A 301 3.18 -17.36 -19.95
N HIS A 302 2.61 -17.28 -21.14
CA HIS A 302 3.34 -17.33 -22.41
C HIS A 302 3.09 -16.05 -23.20
N ARG A 303 4.15 -15.33 -23.59
CA ARG A 303 4.06 -14.05 -24.33
C ARG A 303 3.11 -13.01 -23.68
N GLY A 304 3.04 -13.00 -22.35
CA GLY A 304 2.19 -12.09 -21.58
C GLY A 304 0.73 -12.51 -21.44
N LEU A 305 0.32 -13.63 -22.03
CA LEU A 305 -1.00 -14.23 -21.86
C LEU A 305 -0.96 -15.36 -20.84
N LEU A 306 -2.01 -15.50 -20.05
CA LEU A 306 -2.17 -16.63 -19.13
C LEU A 306 -2.46 -17.90 -19.93
N LEU A 307 -1.76 -18.99 -19.61
CA LEU A 307 -2.00 -20.29 -20.23
C LEU A 307 -3.39 -20.83 -19.85
N LYS A 308 -4.00 -21.62 -20.75
CA LYS A 308 -5.29 -22.27 -20.47
C LYS A 308 -5.09 -23.37 -19.42
N PRO A 309 -6.14 -23.75 -18.66
CA PRO A 309 -6.04 -24.82 -17.67
C PRO A 309 -5.47 -26.13 -18.21
N ALA A 310 -5.87 -26.54 -19.43
CA ALA A 310 -5.35 -27.74 -20.08
C ALA A 310 -3.83 -27.65 -20.39
N ASP A 311 -3.35 -26.47 -20.79
CA ASP A 311 -1.93 -26.25 -21.05
C ASP A 311 -1.12 -26.22 -19.75
N LEU A 312 -1.68 -25.62 -18.68
CA LEU A 312 -1.08 -25.62 -17.34
C LEU A 312 -0.97 -27.05 -16.79
N GLU A 313 -2.02 -27.85 -16.95
CA GLU A 313 -2.05 -29.24 -16.53
C GLU A 313 -1.00 -30.06 -17.30
N LYS A 314 -0.96 -29.94 -18.63
CA LYS A 314 0.03 -30.63 -19.46
C LYS A 314 1.47 -30.27 -19.06
N ASN A 315 1.76 -28.98 -18.87
CA ASN A 315 3.08 -28.52 -18.45
C ASN A 315 3.43 -29.04 -17.04
N LEU A 316 2.46 -29.02 -16.12
CA LEU A 316 2.64 -29.58 -14.78
C LEU A 316 3.00 -31.06 -14.84
N TRP A 317 2.29 -31.87 -15.64
CA TRP A 317 2.59 -33.29 -15.80
C TRP A 317 3.97 -33.54 -16.45
N ALA A 318 4.36 -32.70 -17.40
CA ALA A 318 5.68 -32.80 -18.03
C ALA A 318 6.82 -32.49 -17.05
N ASP A 319 6.71 -31.37 -16.32
CA ASP A 319 7.72 -30.92 -15.36
C ASP A 319 7.80 -31.83 -14.14
N THR A 320 6.65 -32.32 -13.64
CA THR A 320 6.63 -33.31 -12.55
C THR A 320 7.33 -34.58 -12.96
N ARG A 321 7.01 -35.19 -14.12
CA ARG A 321 7.72 -36.39 -14.59
C ARG A 321 9.22 -36.14 -14.72
N SER A 322 9.63 -35.07 -15.40
CA SER A 322 11.05 -34.73 -15.55
C SER A 322 11.77 -34.62 -14.19
N THR A 323 11.17 -33.95 -13.22
CA THR A 323 11.77 -33.73 -11.89
C THR A 323 11.69 -34.95 -10.96
N TYR A 324 10.65 -35.79 -11.09
CA TYR A 324 10.56 -37.01 -10.27
C TYR A 324 11.58 -38.06 -10.71
N PHE A 325 11.84 -38.13 -12.02
CA PHE A 325 12.76 -39.07 -12.64
C PHE A 325 14.20 -38.53 -12.78
N SER A 326 14.46 -37.25 -12.49
CA SER A 326 15.80 -36.64 -12.49
C SER A 326 16.20 -36.09 -11.11
N THR A 327 17.50 -36.05 -10.80
CA THR A 327 18.04 -35.45 -9.55
C THR A 327 18.17 -33.92 -9.65
N ALA A 328 17.40 -33.26 -10.53
CA ALA A 328 17.60 -31.86 -10.84
C ALA A 328 17.29 -30.95 -9.64
N GLN A 329 18.31 -30.29 -9.10
CA GLN A 329 18.17 -29.26 -8.07
C GLN A 329 18.06 -27.89 -8.73
N TYR A 330 16.92 -27.24 -8.57
CA TYR A 330 16.70 -25.93 -9.14
C TYR A 330 17.31 -24.81 -8.27
N PRO A 331 17.81 -23.71 -8.89
CA PRO A 331 18.48 -22.65 -8.17
C PRO A 331 17.57 -21.91 -7.21
N VAL A 332 18.09 -21.54 -6.04
CA VAL A 332 17.34 -20.83 -4.99
C VAL A 332 16.71 -19.53 -5.49
N MET A 333 17.33 -18.89 -6.47
CA MET A 333 16.86 -17.64 -7.05
C MET A 333 15.51 -17.77 -7.77
N SER A 334 15.18 -18.91 -8.36
CA SER A 334 13.90 -19.11 -9.04
C SER A 334 12.75 -19.32 -8.06
N GLN A 335 13.01 -19.93 -6.89
CA GLN A 335 12.08 -19.98 -5.75
C GLN A 335 11.75 -18.56 -5.24
N LEU A 336 12.79 -17.77 -4.96
CA LEU A 336 12.62 -16.39 -4.48
C LEU A 336 11.82 -15.53 -5.45
N ARG A 337 12.02 -15.72 -6.76
CA ARG A 337 11.35 -14.96 -7.82
C ARG A 337 9.95 -15.45 -8.18
N ALA A 338 9.46 -16.56 -7.64
CA ALA A 338 8.13 -17.09 -8.01
C ALA A 338 7.00 -16.09 -7.78
N ALA A 339 5.88 -16.22 -8.51
CA ALA A 339 4.74 -15.34 -8.28
C ALA A 339 4.04 -15.61 -6.95
N PHE A 340 3.75 -16.88 -6.70
CA PHE A 340 3.29 -17.42 -5.43
C PHE A 340 3.78 -18.87 -5.32
N PHE A 341 3.62 -19.46 -4.14
CA PHE A 341 3.92 -20.88 -3.92
C PHE A 341 2.63 -21.68 -3.93
N LEU A 342 2.65 -22.85 -4.56
CA LEU A 342 1.56 -23.81 -4.53
C LEU A 342 2.04 -25.07 -3.83
N ASN A 343 1.43 -25.43 -2.71
CA ASN A 343 1.75 -26.64 -1.99
C ASN A 343 0.67 -27.67 -2.28
N LEU A 344 1.08 -28.82 -2.79
CA LEU A 344 0.20 -29.96 -3.02
C LEU A 344 0.37 -30.92 -1.84
N GLU A 345 -0.69 -31.10 -1.08
CA GLU A 345 -0.72 -31.87 0.16
C GLU A 345 -1.50 -33.18 -0.04
N ASP A 346 -0.91 -34.29 0.41
CA ASP A 346 -1.53 -35.62 0.36
C ASP A 346 -2.58 -35.84 1.45
N LEU A 347 -2.74 -34.86 2.35
CA LEU A 347 -3.67 -34.92 3.47
C LEU A 347 -5.09 -34.56 3.03
N GLU A 348 -6.07 -35.19 3.67
CA GLU A 348 -7.49 -34.87 3.55
C GLU A 348 -7.91 -34.18 4.85
N LEU A 349 -7.92 -32.85 4.85
CA LEU A 349 -8.36 -32.05 5.99
C LEU A 349 -9.71 -31.41 5.67
N ASP A 350 -10.65 -31.50 6.61
CA ASP A 350 -12.00 -30.95 6.50
C ASP A 350 -12.20 -29.77 7.46
N TYR A 351 -13.17 -28.90 7.16
CA TYR A 351 -13.68 -27.88 8.07
C TYR A 351 -14.65 -28.59 9.00
N ARG A 352 -14.48 -28.47 10.33
CA ARG A 352 -15.60 -28.81 11.21
C ARG A 352 -16.74 -27.82 10.96
N GLU A 353 -17.91 -28.31 10.51
CA GLU A 353 -19.16 -27.54 10.50
C GLU A 353 -19.62 -27.28 11.95
N VAL A 354 -19.00 -26.35 12.65
CA VAL A 354 -19.47 -25.95 13.98
C VAL A 354 -19.49 -24.42 14.07
N MET A 355 -20.69 -23.86 13.94
CA MET A 355 -21.18 -22.84 14.86
C MET A 355 -22.69 -22.64 14.65
N THR A 356 -23.49 -23.50 15.28
CA THR A 356 -24.76 -23.06 15.86
C THR A 356 -24.43 -22.27 17.13
N VAL A 357 -25.11 -21.15 17.33
CA VAL A 357 -24.82 -20.10 18.34
C VAL A 357 -25.04 -20.57 19.80
N ALA A 358 -25.31 -21.86 20.03
CA ALA A 358 -25.80 -22.37 21.31
C ALA A 358 -24.72 -22.93 22.25
N SER A 359 -23.46 -23.07 21.84
CA SER A 359 -22.41 -23.69 22.67
C SER A 359 -21.12 -22.86 22.67
N LEU A 360 -21.11 -21.79 23.47
CA LEU A 360 -19.94 -20.94 23.70
C LEU A 360 -19.07 -21.39 24.90
N GLU A 361 -19.44 -22.47 25.60
CA GLU A 361 -18.78 -22.85 26.86
C GLU A 361 -17.67 -23.91 26.71
N GLU A 362 -17.54 -24.58 25.57
CA GLU A 362 -16.46 -25.55 25.32
C GLU A 362 -15.82 -25.30 23.95
N CYS A 363 -14.90 -24.34 23.89
CA CYS A 363 -14.10 -24.08 22.69
C CYS A 363 -12.74 -24.80 22.82
N GLU A 364 -12.79 -26.12 23.02
CA GLU A 364 -11.59 -26.95 22.96
C GLU A 364 -11.35 -27.43 21.52
N ASP A 365 -10.14 -27.11 21.05
CA ASP A 365 -9.52 -27.43 19.77
C ASP A 365 -9.94 -26.60 18.54
N THR A 366 -9.03 -25.69 18.15
CA THR A 366 -8.99 -25.11 16.81
C THR A 366 -9.06 -26.21 15.76
N ASP A 367 -9.92 -26.02 14.76
CA ASP A 367 -10.09 -26.94 13.64
C ASP A 367 -8.74 -27.44 13.09
N SER A 368 -8.61 -28.76 12.90
CA SER A 368 -7.37 -29.42 12.43
C SER A 368 -6.85 -28.80 11.13
N PHE A 369 -7.76 -28.36 10.26
CA PHE A 369 -7.48 -27.59 9.06
C PHE A 369 -6.83 -26.23 9.37
N GLY A 370 -7.39 -25.48 10.32
CA GLY A 370 -6.84 -24.22 10.79
C GLY A 370 -5.42 -24.38 11.39
N ARG A 371 -5.21 -25.40 12.22
CA ARG A 371 -3.89 -25.72 12.80
C ARG A 371 -2.85 -25.99 11.71
N TYR A 372 -3.22 -26.82 10.73
CA TYR A 372 -2.34 -27.10 9.59
C TYR A 372 -2.00 -25.83 8.79
N LEU A 373 -2.96 -24.92 8.61
CA LEU A 373 -2.71 -23.65 7.92
C LEU A 373 -1.89 -22.64 8.70
N LEU A 374 -1.64 -22.82 9.99
CA LEU A 374 -0.75 -21.95 10.77
C LEU A 374 0.71 -22.39 10.68
N HIS A 375 0.99 -23.68 10.90
CA HIS A 375 2.38 -24.19 10.96
C HIS A 375 2.68 -25.32 9.98
N GLY A 376 1.66 -25.99 9.44
CA GLY A 376 1.80 -27.17 8.58
C GLY A 376 2.62 -28.27 9.26
N ASN A 377 3.34 -29.07 8.49
CA ASN A 377 4.25 -30.08 9.01
C ASN A 377 5.71 -29.60 9.16
N GLY A 378 5.96 -28.29 8.99
CA GLY A 378 7.30 -27.69 9.04
C GLY A 378 8.17 -27.89 7.78
N HIS A 379 7.87 -28.90 6.95
CA HIS A 379 8.63 -29.19 5.72
C HIS A 379 7.96 -28.66 4.46
N SER A 380 6.62 -28.61 4.43
CA SER A 380 5.85 -28.19 3.26
C SER A 380 5.53 -26.70 3.20
N CYS A 381 5.94 -25.94 4.21
CA CYS A 381 5.61 -24.53 4.31
C CYS A 381 6.79 -23.64 3.94
N TRP A 382 6.66 -22.91 2.83
CA TRP A 382 7.56 -21.79 2.56
C TRP A 382 7.06 -20.52 3.27
N PHE A 383 7.59 -20.28 4.49
CA PHE A 383 7.16 -19.21 5.39
C PHE A 383 7.58 -17.80 4.98
N ASP A 384 8.43 -17.64 3.96
CA ASP A 384 8.95 -16.34 3.52
C ASP A 384 8.22 -15.76 2.29
N LYS A 385 7.32 -16.53 1.66
CA LYS A 385 6.55 -16.06 0.49
C LYS A 385 5.34 -15.24 0.88
N SER A 386 5.14 -14.09 0.21
CA SER A 386 3.98 -13.22 0.46
C SER A 386 2.66 -13.99 0.48
N ILE A 387 2.43 -14.86 -0.50
CA ILE A 387 1.24 -15.72 -0.56
C ILE A 387 1.62 -17.14 -1.00
N SER A 388 1.05 -18.11 -0.31
CA SER A 388 1.18 -19.54 -0.57
C SER A 388 -0.20 -20.18 -0.60
N ALA A 389 -0.54 -20.84 -1.69
CA ALA A 389 -1.75 -21.64 -1.83
C ALA A 389 -1.46 -23.09 -1.39
N TYR A 390 -2.41 -23.73 -0.73
CA TYR A 390 -2.36 -25.12 -0.32
C TYR A 390 -3.55 -25.84 -0.95
N ILE A 391 -3.29 -26.90 -1.69
CA ILE A 391 -4.30 -27.77 -2.26
C ILE A 391 -4.18 -29.13 -1.58
N PHE A 392 -5.27 -29.54 -0.95
CA PHE A 392 -5.38 -30.83 -0.28
C PHE A 392 -5.91 -31.90 -1.23
N LYS A 393 -5.69 -33.17 -0.88
CA LYS A 393 -6.09 -34.32 -1.68
C LYS A 393 -7.61 -34.39 -1.94
N ASN A 394 -8.41 -33.88 -1.01
CA ASN A 394 -9.86 -33.75 -1.15
C ASN A 394 -10.31 -32.56 -2.03
N GLY A 395 -9.38 -31.89 -2.73
CA GLY A 395 -9.66 -30.76 -3.61
C GLY A 395 -9.86 -29.42 -2.90
N ARG A 396 -9.71 -29.37 -1.57
CA ARG A 396 -9.82 -28.11 -0.83
C ARG A 396 -8.62 -27.22 -1.09
N VAL A 397 -8.90 -25.93 -1.21
CA VAL A 397 -7.90 -24.91 -1.45
C VAL A 397 -7.92 -23.91 -0.31
N SER A 398 -6.74 -23.57 0.19
CA SER A 398 -6.56 -22.51 1.16
C SER A 398 -5.38 -21.62 0.80
N PHE A 399 -5.38 -20.41 1.34
CA PHE A 399 -4.32 -19.45 1.14
C PHE A 399 -3.73 -19.06 2.49
N ARG A 400 -2.41 -19.13 2.58
CA ARG A 400 -1.63 -18.53 3.66
C ARG A 400 -0.97 -17.28 3.12
N ASN A 401 -1.08 -16.19 3.87
CA ASN A 401 -0.47 -14.92 3.54
C ASN A 401 0.42 -14.48 4.71
N ILE A 402 1.69 -14.18 4.45
CA ILE A 402 2.60 -13.59 5.46
C ILE A 402 2.12 -12.21 5.89
N LEU A 403 1.27 -11.60 5.09
CA LEU A 403 0.60 -10.39 5.49
C LEU A 403 -0.65 -10.68 6.29
N GLN A 404 -1.11 -11.88 6.65
CA GLN A 404 -2.37 -12.05 7.41
C GLN A 404 -2.34 -12.91 8.69
N VAL A 405 -1.34 -13.80 8.89
CA VAL A 405 -1.27 -14.72 10.06
C VAL A 405 -0.92 -14.09 11.41
#